data_AF-A0A8J4ELM9-F1
#
_entry.id   AF-A0A8J4ELM9-F1
#
_cell.length_a   1.000
_cell.length_b   1.000
_cell.length_c   1.000
_cell.angle_alpha   90.00
_cell.angle_beta   90.00
_cell.angle_gamma   90.00
#
_symmetry.space_group_name_H-M   'P 1'
#
loop_
_entity.id
_entity.type
_entity.pdbx_description
1 polymer ?
#
loop_
_entity_poly.entity_id
_entity_poly.type
_entity_poly.pdbx_seq_one_letter_code
_entity_poly.pdbx_strand_id
1 'polypeptide(L)'
;MNQDGCETFVSDCQVRAAVELIDHTWDPVVLSALRRGPTRRSVLLERIAGVSDKALTESLRRLTARGLVARMPNGSRRDAARYELTALGTSFADGPLAQLAGWAAEHQEELAATSRT
;
A
#
# COMPACT_ATOMS: atom_id res chain seq x y z
N MET A 1 -17.93 19.70 -39.44
CA MET A 1 -18.91 19.46 -38.35
C MET A 1 -18.12 19.41 -37.06
N ASN A 2 -18.19 20.50 -36.32
CA ASN A 2 -17.56 20.68 -35.02
C ASN A 2 -18.23 19.78 -33.98
N GLN A 3 -17.40 19.20 -33.11
CA GLN A 3 -17.63 18.99 -31.67
C GLN A 3 -16.23 19.13 -31.06
N ASP A 4 -15.77 20.31 -30.67
CA ASP A 4 -16.09 21.05 -29.44
C ASP A 4 -16.29 20.14 -28.21
N GLY A 5 -15.23 20.05 -27.41
CA GLY A 5 -15.33 20.25 -25.97
C GLY A 5 -15.76 19.05 -25.13
N CYS A 6 -14.84 18.12 -24.93
CA CYS A 6 -14.62 17.63 -23.58
C CYS A 6 -13.14 17.81 -23.29
N GLU A 7 -12.77 18.92 -22.64
CA GLU A 7 -11.59 18.89 -21.77
C GLU A 7 -11.86 17.74 -20.79
N THR A 8 -11.35 16.57 -21.12
CA THR A 8 -11.41 15.43 -20.24
C THR A 8 -10.55 15.84 -19.06
N PHE A 9 -11.18 16.31 -18.00
CA PHE A 9 -10.49 16.48 -16.73
C PHE A 9 -9.66 15.23 -16.50
N VAL A 10 -8.42 15.37 -16.01
CA VAL A 10 -7.57 14.24 -15.57
C VAL A 10 -8.19 13.54 -14.33
N SER A 11 -9.50 13.65 -14.12
CA SER A 11 -10.29 13.02 -13.07
C SER A 11 -10.48 11.53 -13.31
N ASP A 12 -10.53 11.07 -14.57
CA ASP A 12 -10.64 9.65 -14.94
C ASP A 12 -9.26 8.99 -15.10
N CYS A 13 -8.25 9.56 -14.44
CA CYS A 13 -6.90 9.05 -14.50
C CYS A 13 -6.78 7.76 -13.69
N GLN A 14 -6.50 6.65 -14.37
CA GLN A 14 -6.25 5.35 -13.74
C GLN A 14 -5.10 5.40 -12.72
N VAL A 15 -4.18 6.35 -12.88
CA VAL A 15 -3.11 6.63 -11.89
C VAL A 15 -3.70 7.12 -10.57
N ARG A 16 -4.70 8.00 -10.60
CA ARG A 16 -5.36 8.48 -9.37
C ARG A 16 -6.01 7.32 -8.63
N ALA A 17 -6.77 6.48 -9.32
CA ALA A 17 -7.40 5.30 -8.72
C ALA A 17 -6.35 4.36 -8.09
N ALA A 18 -5.21 4.16 -8.76
CA ALA A 18 -4.12 3.35 -8.22
C ALA A 18 -3.46 3.99 -6.97
N VAL A 19 -3.28 5.31 -6.95
CA VAL A 19 -2.71 6.04 -5.80
C VAL A 19 -3.68 6.04 -4.61
N GLU A 20 -4.99 6.14 -4.85
CA GLU A 20 -6.03 6.05 -3.81
C GLU A 20 -6.03 4.70 -3.07
N LEU A 21 -5.40 3.67 -3.65
CA LEU A 21 -5.20 2.39 -2.95
C LEU A 21 -4.17 2.48 -1.81
N ILE A 22 -3.24 3.44 -1.86
CA ILE A 22 -2.10 3.61 -0.95
C ILE A 22 -1.93 5.06 -0.48
N ASP A 23 -3.03 5.81 -0.41
CA ASP A 23 -3.09 7.23 -0.05
C ASP A 23 -2.76 7.55 1.42
N HIS A 24 -2.52 6.53 2.26
CA HIS A 24 -2.08 6.73 3.65
C HIS A 24 -0.65 6.24 3.86
N THR A 25 0.09 6.97 4.69
CA THR A 25 1.53 6.82 4.94
C THR A 25 2.01 5.38 5.12
N TRP A 26 1.26 4.55 5.84
CA TRP A 26 1.69 3.19 6.20
C TRP A 26 1.18 2.10 5.26
N ASP A 27 0.23 2.41 4.38
CA ASP A 27 -0.33 1.44 3.43
C ASP A 27 0.77 0.81 2.51
N PRO A 28 1.65 1.59 1.84
CA PRO A 28 2.71 1.00 1.02
C PRO A 28 3.75 0.22 1.85
N VAL A 29 3.98 0.62 3.10
CA VAL A 29 4.95 -0.04 3.99
C VAL A 29 4.40 -1.40 4.45
N VAL A 30 3.11 -1.49 4.78
CA VAL A 30 2.45 -2.74 5.15
C VAL A 30 2.43 -3.72 3.98
N LEU A 31 2.08 -3.24 2.78
CA LEU A 31 2.13 -4.07 1.56
C LEU A 31 3.53 -4.62 1.32
N SER A 32 4.55 -3.76 1.42
CA SER A 32 5.95 -4.16 1.28
C SER A 32 6.39 -5.20 2.33
N ALA A 33 5.95 -5.05 3.58
CA ALA A 33 6.27 -6.01 4.64
C ALA A 33 5.61 -7.38 4.42
N LEU A 34 4.40 -7.41 3.84
CA LEU A 34 3.65 -8.63 3.54
C LEU A 34 4.15 -9.38 2.30
N ARG A 35 5.00 -8.77 1.46
CA ARG A 35 5.71 -9.48 0.36
C ARG A 35 6.57 -10.65 0.87
N ARG A 36 6.96 -10.63 2.16
CA ARG A 36 7.69 -11.73 2.82
C ARG A 36 6.80 -12.94 3.17
N GLY A 37 5.52 -12.89 2.84
CA GLY A 37 4.55 -13.96 3.08
C GLY A 37 3.62 -13.71 4.27
N PRO A 38 2.65 -14.62 4.48
CA PRO A 38 1.61 -14.49 5.49
C PRO A 38 2.17 -14.38 6.91
N THR A 39 1.70 -13.41 7.69
CA THR A 39 2.20 -13.19 9.06
C THR A 39 1.15 -12.61 10.01
N ARG A 40 1.46 -12.57 11.30
CA ARG A 40 0.59 -11.99 12.34
C ARG A 40 0.84 -10.49 12.49
N ARG A 41 -0.15 -9.76 13.01
CA ARG A 41 -0.04 -8.31 13.28
C ARG A 41 1.16 -7.97 14.18
N SER A 42 1.43 -8.77 15.22
CA SER A 42 2.57 -8.55 16.13
C SER A 42 3.90 -8.52 15.38
N VAL A 43 4.09 -9.44 14.44
CA VAL A 43 5.29 -9.50 13.61
C VAL A 43 5.39 -8.29 12.67
N LEU A 44 4.25 -7.76 12.19
CA LEU A 44 4.25 -6.51 11.42
C LEU A 44 4.63 -5.30 12.28
N LEU A 45 4.16 -5.22 13.53
CA LEU A 45 4.56 -4.16 14.47
C LEU A 45 6.07 -4.17 14.73
N GLU A 46 6.66 -5.35 14.87
CA GLU A 46 8.11 -5.50 15.07
C GLU A 46 8.91 -5.15 13.80
N ARG A 47 8.40 -5.50 12.61
CA ARG A 47 9.11 -5.29 11.33
C ARG A 47 9.02 -3.86 10.83
N ILE A 48 7.96 -3.14 11.13
CA ILE A 48 7.70 -1.80 10.62
C ILE A 48 8.06 -0.79 11.71
N ALA A 49 9.33 -0.38 11.72
CA ALA A 49 9.81 0.58 12.72
C ALA A 49 9.02 1.89 12.65
N GLY A 50 8.59 2.38 13.82
CA GLY A 50 7.88 3.67 13.96
C GLY A 50 6.37 3.63 13.72
N VAL A 51 5.80 2.50 13.27
CA VAL A 51 4.33 2.40 13.17
C VAL A 51 3.71 2.25 14.57
N SER A 52 2.64 3.00 14.84
CA SER A 52 1.85 2.79 16.06
C SER A 52 0.87 1.64 15.90
N ASP A 53 0.44 1.05 17.01
CA ASP A 53 -0.56 -0.02 17.04
C ASP A 53 -1.86 0.38 16.32
N LYS A 54 -2.29 1.62 16.56
CA LYS A 54 -3.45 2.23 15.91
C LYS A 54 -3.23 2.38 14.40
N ALA A 55 -2.11 2.96 13.99
CA ALA A 55 -1.82 3.19 12.57
C ALA A 55 -1.73 1.89 11.77
N LEU A 56 -1.11 0.84 12.33
CA LEU A 56 -1.06 -0.47 11.68
C LEU A 56 -2.46 -1.07 11.54
N THR A 57 -3.28 -0.98 12.59
CA THR A 57 -4.66 -1.48 12.57
C THR A 57 -5.51 -0.79 11.51
N GLU A 58 -5.41 0.53 11.43
CA GLU A 58 -6.12 1.32 10.41
C GLU A 58 -5.66 0.97 9.00
N SER A 59 -4.36 0.77 8.80
CA SER A 59 -3.79 0.38 7.50
C SER A 59 -4.24 -1.01 7.07
N LEU A 60 -4.15 -2.00 7.95
CA LEU A 60 -4.67 -3.34 7.68
C LEU A 60 -6.17 -3.32 7.37
N ARG A 61 -6.96 -2.51 8.08
CA ARG A 61 -8.39 -2.35 7.82
C ARG A 61 -8.64 -1.77 6.42
N ARG A 62 -7.95 -0.69 6.03
CA ARG A 62 -8.08 -0.09 4.69
C ARG A 62 -7.66 -1.06 3.59
N LEU A 63 -6.49 -1.68 3.72
CA LEU A 63 -5.96 -2.61 2.73
C LEU A 63 -6.83 -3.87 2.58
N THR A 64 -7.45 -4.33 3.67
CA THR A 64 -8.44 -5.42 3.62
C THR A 64 -9.72 -4.98 2.92
N ALA A 65 -10.24 -3.79 3.22
CA ALA A 65 -11.42 -3.26 2.55
C ALA A 65 -11.22 -3.03 1.04
N ARG A 66 -9.99 -2.69 0.64
CA ARG A 66 -9.57 -2.54 -0.76
C ARG A 66 -9.25 -3.87 -1.46
N GLY A 67 -9.31 -4.99 -0.74
CA GLY A 67 -9.03 -6.32 -1.32
C GLY A 67 -7.56 -6.59 -1.65
N LEU A 68 -6.62 -5.77 -1.16
CA LEU A 68 -5.18 -5.98 -1.35
C LEU A 68 -4.59 -6.93 -0.28
N VAL A 69 -5.23 -7.01 0.88
CA VAL A 69 -4.82 -7.88 1.99
C VAL A 69 -5.98 -8.77 2.39
N ALA A 70 -5.72 -10.06 2.58
CA ALA A 70 -6.67 -10.99 3.19
C ALA A 70 -6.34 -11.17 4.67
N ARG A 71 -7.39 -11.21 5.51
CA ARG A 71 -7.30 -11.58 6.93
C ARG A 71 -7.78 -13.01 7.10
N MET A 72 -6.86 -13.94 7.31
CA MET A 72 -7.18 -15.35 7.52
C MET A 72 -7.55 -15.62 8.99
N PRO A 73 -8.74 -16.19 9.27
CA PRO A 73 -9.02 -16.76 10.57
C PRO A 73 -8.18 -18.03 10.75
N ASN A 74 -7.44 -18.14 11.85
CA ASN A 74 -6.82 -19.40 12.22
C ASN A 74 -7.89 -20.31 12.83
N GLY A 75 -7.80 -21.63 12.57
CA GLY A 75 -8.80 -22.63 12.97
C GLY A 75 -9.05 -22.79 14.49
N SER A 76 -8.40 -21.98 15.33
CA SER A 76 -8.58 -21.92 16.78
C SER A 76 -8.82 -20.48 17.20
N ARG A 77 -9.82 -20.25 18.06
CA ARG A 77 -10.18 -18.93 18.62
C ARG A 77 -9.03 -18.28 19.42
N ARG A 78 -8.02 -19.04 19.86
CA ARG A 78 -6.83 -18.52 20.57
C ARG A 78 -5.76 -17.96 19.64
N ASP A 79 -5.77 -18.34 18.37
CA ASP A 79 -4.71 -17.93 17.45
C ASP A 79 -5.01 -16.56 16.84
N ALA A 80 -4.10 -15.59 17.07
CA ALA A 80 -4.17 -14.29 16.42
C ALA A 80 -4.23 -14.42 14.89
N ALA A 81 -5.13 -13.68 14.24
CA ALA A 81 -5.33 -13.73 12.79
C ALA A 81 -4.04 -13.45 12.01
N ARG A 82 -3.91 -14.09 10.84
CA ARG A 82 -2.84 -13.84 9.89
C ARG A 82 -3.32 -12.90 8.79
N TYR A 83 -2.37 -12.15 8.25
CA TYR A 83 -2.57 -11.25 7.13
C TYR A 83 -1.64 -11.67 6.00
N GLU A 84 -2.16 -11.66 4.79
CA GLU A 84 -1.41 -11.99 3.57
C GLU A 84 -1.86 -11.10 2.42
N LEU A 85 -1.00 -10.92 1.42
CA LEU A 85 -1.41 -10.27 0.18
C LEU A 85 -2.40 -11.17 -0.56
N THR A 86 -3.46 -10.57 -1.10
CA THR A 86 -4.29 -11.26 -2.11
C THR A 86 -3.53 -11.38 -3.43
N ALA A 87 -4.06 -12.10 -4.42
CA ALA A 87 -3.47 -12.10 -5.77
C ALA A 87 -3.33 -10.69 -6.35
N LEU A 88 -4.35 -9.84 -6.16
CA LEU A 88 -4.31 -8.43 -6.55
C LEU A 88 -3.25 -7.67 -5.75
N GLY A 89 -3.21 -7.86 -4.43
CA GLY A 89 -2.21 -7.27 -3.55
C GLY A 89 -0.78 -7.60 -3.95
N THR A 90 -0.51 -8.86 -4.29
CA THR A 90 0.79 -9.33 -4.78
C THR A 90 1.14 -8.65 -6.11
N SER A 91 0.23 -8.62 -7.09
CA SER A 91 0.49 -7.94 -8.36
C SER A 91 0.78 -6.45 -8.20
N PHE A 92 0.11 -5.79 -7.25
CA PHE A 92 0.32 -4.38 -6.97
C PHE A 92 1.66 -4.14 -6.25
N ALA A 93 1.97 -4.98 -5.26
CA ALA A 93 3.17 -4.86 -4.44
C ALA A 93 4.45 -5.15 -5.24
N ASP A 94 4.43 -6.15 -6.12
CA ASP A 94 5.59 -6.57 -6.92
C ASP A 94 5.74 -5.77 -8.23
N GLY A 95 4.67 -5.14 -8.71
CA GLY A 95 4.69 -4.33 -9.92
C GLY A 95 4.72 -2.82 -9.62
N PRO A 96 3.56 -2.13 -9.65
CA PRO A 96 3.48 -0.68 -9.48
C PRO A 96 4.22 -0.14 -8.24
N LEU A 97 4.01 -0.75 -7.08
CA LEU A 97 4.61 -0.27 -5.83
C LEU A 97 6.14 -0.46 -5.83
N ALA A 98 6.63 -1.59 -6.33
CA ALA A 98 8.06 -1.85 -6.45
C ALA A 98 8.74 -0.87 -7.41
N GLN A 99 8.08 -0.54 -8.53
CA GLN A 99 8.60 0.46 -9.48
C GLN A 99 8.64 1.86 -8.86
N LEU A 100 7.60 2.25 -8.13
CA LEU A 100 7.59 3.53 -7.41
C LEU A 100 8.70 3.60 -6.36
N ALA A 101 8.91 2.51 -5.61
CA ALA A 101 9.99 2.43 -4.63
C ALA A 101 11.38 2.48 -5.28
N GLY A 102 11.56 1.81 -6.43
CA GLY A 102 12.79 1.86 -7.22
C GLY A 102 13.12 3.27 -7.68
N TRP A 103 12.15 3.95 -8.31
CA TRP A 103 12.32 5.32 -8.76
C TRP A 103 12.68 6.28 -7.61
N ALA A 104 12.02 6.15 -6.46
CA ALA A 104 12.31 6.98 -5.29
C ALA A 104 13.71 6.73 -4.71
N ALA A 105 14.18 5.47 -4.74
CA ALA A 105 15.53 5.11 -4.32
C ALA A 105 16.60 5.65 -5.28
N GLU A 106 16.33 5.64 -6.59
CA GLU A 106 17.21 6.20 -7.61
C GLU A 106 17.37 7.73 -7.47
N HIS A 107 16.31 8.44 -7.10
CA HIS A 107 16.29 9.92 -7.06
C HIS A 107 16.33 10.50 -5.63
N GLN A 108 16.75 9.70 -4.64
CA GLN A 108 16.71 10.08 -3.23
C GLN A 108 17.50 11.37 -2.91
N GLU A 109 18.63 11.60 -3.59
CA GLU A 109 19.48 12.77 -3.37
C GLU A 109 18.81 14.05 -3.88
N GLU A 110 18.17 13.99 -5.05
CA GLU A 110 17.43 15.10 -5.64
C GLU A 110 16.23 15.50 -4.77
N LEU A 111 15.47 14.51 -4.29
CA LEU A 111 14.33 14.75 -3.39
C LEU A 111 14.76 15.37 -2.05
N ALA A 112 15.91 14.96 -1.50
CA ALA A 112 16.48 15.53 -0.27
C ALA A 112 17.06 16.94 -0.46
N ALA A 113 17.47 17.30 -1.68
CA ALA A 113 17.94 18.65 -2.01
C ALA A 113 16.78 19.65 -2.08
N THR A 114 15.65 19.27 -2.69
CA THR A 114 14.49 20.16 -2.88
C THR A 114 13.73 20.44 -1.57
N SER A 115 13.63 19.46 -0.68
CA SER A 115 12.88 19.56 0.59
C SER A 115 13.53 20.45 1.67
N ARG A 116 14.69 21.06 1.38
CA ARG A 116 15.41 21.99 2.27
C ARG A 116 15.17 23.47 1.95
N THR A 117 14.27 23.77 1.01
CA THR A 117 13.86 25.14 0.65
C THR A 117 12.44 25.39 1.12
#